data_AF-A0A9W9HJA1-F1
#
_entry.id   AF-A0A9W9HJA1-F1
#
_cell.length_a   1.000
_cell.length_b   1.000
_cell.length_c   1.000
_cell.angle_alpha   90.00
_cell.angle_beta   90.00
_cell.angle_gamma   90.00
#
_symmetry.space_group_name_H-M   'P 1'
#
loop_
_entity.id
_entity.type
_entity.pdbx_description
1 polymer ?
#
loop_
_entity_poly.entity_id
_entity_poly.type
_entity_poly.pdbx_seq_one_letter_code
_entity_poly.pdbx_strand_id
1 'polypeptide(L)'
;MNTIPAGGGAYYFAKQSINADRQARFEAEVKHKAQMKLMEEEHARKALSVNKPSLEGDTLKRANMIRHQNATDDGASPSIEASHDPAATRHEPLTEADRVVEKSKYETAQPYRPPSGNRFS
;
A
#
# COMPACT_ATOMS: atom_id res chain seq x y z
N MET A 1 12.31 -38.64 32.98
CA MET A 1 10.90 -38.25 32.81
C MET A 1 10.46 -37.61 34.11
N ASN A 2 10.07 -36.32 34.13
CA ASN A 2 9.37 -35.70 35.26
C ASN A 2 8.67 -34.42 34.77
N THR A 3 7.36 -34.50 34.51
CA THR A 3 6.49 -33.36 34.18
C THR A 3 5.93 -32.78 35.47
N ILE A 4 6.27 -31.52 35.79
CA ILE A 4 5.73 -30.82 36.96
C ILE A 4 4.28 -30.41 36.66
N PRO A 5 3.27 -30.86 37.43
CA PRO A 5 1.91 -30.37 37.27
C PRO A 5 1.79 -29.00 37.96
N ALA A 6 2.08 -27.93 37.23
CA ALA A 6 1.76 -26.56 37.66
C ALA A 6 0.25 -26.28 37.44
N GLY A 7 -0.63 -27.08 38.05
CA GLY A 7 -1.97 -27.35 37.49
C GLY A 7 -3.13 -26.42 37.86
N GLY A 8 -3.06 -25.63 38.94
CA GLY A 8 -4.24 -24.90 39.46
C GLY A 8 -4.16 -23.37 39.37
N GLY A 9 -3.24 -22.77 40.12
CA GLY A 9 -3.10 -21.31 40.19
C GLY A 9 -2.60 -20.69 38.89
N ALA A 10 -1.65 -21.33 38.21
CA ALA A 10 -1.11 -20.87 36.93
C ALA A 10 -2.19 -20.82 35.84
N TYR A 11 -3.14 -21.75 35.85
CA TYR A 11 -4.27 -21.78 34.90
C TYR A 11 -5.21 -20.58 35.07
N TYR A 12 -5.43 -20.14 36.32
CA TYR A 12 -6.27 -18.98 36.60
C TYR A 12 -5.67 -17.68 36.08
N PHE A 13 -4.38 -17.44 36.39
CA PHE A 13 -3.67 -16.26 35.87
C PHE A 13 -3.54 -16.30 34.34
N ALA A 14 -3.32 -17.49 33.76
CA ALA A 14 -3.28 -17.65 32.30
C ALA A 14 -4.63 -17.34 31.64
N LYS A 15 -5.76 -17.75 32.22
CA LYS A 15 -7.09 -17.37 31.71
C LYS A 15 -7.33 -15.87 31.82
N GLN A 16 -6.92 -15.26 32.93
CA GLN A 16 -7.05 -13.83 33.11
C GLN A 16 -6.23 -13.06 32.06
N SER A 17 -5.00 -13.49 31.77
CA SER A 17 -4.17 -12.85 30.74
C SER A 17 -4.73 -13.04 29.33
N ILE A 18 -5.34 -14.19 29.01
CA ILE A 18 -5.98 -14.44 27.71
C ILE A 18 -7.19 -13.53 27.50
N ASN A 19 -8.01 -13.35 28.54
CA ASN A 19 -9.15 -12.45 28.48
C ASN A 19 -8.71 -11.00 28.31
N ALA A 20 -7.65 -10.59 29.02
CA ALA A 20 -7.06 -9.26 28.88
C ALA A 20 -6.50 -9.02 27.47
N ASP A 21 -5.78 -9.98 26.88
CA ASP A 21 -5.25 -9.86 25.51
C ASP A 21 -6.39 -9.76 24.47
N ARG A 22 -7.43 -10.59 24.61
CA ARG A 22 -8.59 -10.54 23.72
C ARG A 22 -9.30 -9.18 23.78
N GLN A 23 -9.47 -8.66 25.00
CA GLN A 23 -10.08 -7.35 25.21
C GLN A 23 -9.22 -6.23 24.61
N ALA A 24 -7.90 -6.27 24.81
CA ALA A 24 -6.98 -5.27 24.26
C ALA A 24 -7.00 -5.25 22.72
N ARG A 25 -7.03 -6.42 22.07
CA ARG A 25 -7.14 -6.52 20.60
C ARG A 25 -8.46 -5.97 20.10
N PHE A 26 -9.56 -6.32 20.75
CA PHE A 26 -10.87 -5.81 20.39
C PHE A 26 -10.93 -4.28 20.52
N GLU A 27 -10.42 -3.72 21.62
CA GLU A 27 -10.35 -2.27 21.80
C GLU A 27 -9.47 -1.58 20.76
N ALA A 28 -8.34 -2.19 20.38
CA ALA A 28 -7.48 -1.67 19.32
C ALA A 28 -8.19 -1.64 17.97
N GLU A 29 -8.90 -2.73 17.60
CA GLU A 29 -9.69 -2.81 16.37
C GLU A 29 -10.84 -1.79 16.36
N VAL A 30 -11.56 -1.65 17.47
CA VAL A 30 -12.64 -0.67 17.62
C VAL A 30 -12.11 0.75 17.47
N LYS A 31 -10.99 1.08 18.11
CA LYS A 31 -10.35 2.40 18.00
C LYS A 31 -9.90 2.68 16.56
N HIS A 32 -9.22 1.73 15.93
CA HIS A 32 -8.77 1.86 14.55
C HIS A 32 -9.95 2.08 13.59
N LYS A 33 -11.03 1.29 13.74
CA LYS A 33 -12.24 1.44 12.94
C LYS A 33 -12.91 2.79 13.15
N ALA A 34 -12.98 3.28 14.39
CA ALA A 34 -13.54 4.59 14.70
C ALA A 34 -12.72 5.72 14.06
N GLN A 35 -11.40 5.65 14.13
CA GLN A 35 -10.50 6.64 13.50
C GLN A 35 -10.68 6.68 11.97
N MET A 36 -10.70 5.51 11.32
CA MET A 36 -10.93 5.44 9.87
C MET A 36 -12.28 6.01 9.46
N LYS A 37 -13.33 5.74 10.24
CA LYS A 37 -14.67 6.27 9.98
C LYS A 37 -14.71 7.80 10.11
N LEU A 38 -14.07 8.37 11.14
CA LEU A 38 -13.98 9.83 11.29
C LEU A 38 -13.27 10.47 10.11
N MET A 39 -12.16 9.87 9.68
CA MET A 39 -11.41 10.33 8.50
C MET A 39 -12.29 10.29 7.24
N GLU A 40 -13.02 9.21 7.00
CA GLU A 40 -13.95 9.07 5.87
C GLU A 40 -15.06 10.14 5.89
N GLU A 41 -15.66 10.40 7.06
CA GLU A 41 -16.69 11.44 7.21
C GLU A 41 -16.13 12.84 6.93
N GLU A 42 -14.90 13.14 7.36
CA GLU A 42 -14.23 14.40 7.04
C GLU A 42 -13.96 14.55 5.54
N HIS A 43 -13.45 13.50 4.89
CA HIS A 43 -13.24 13.49 3.44
C HIS A 43 -14.56 13.66 2.67
N ALA A 44 -15.62 12.98 3.10
CA ALA A 44 -16.95 13.12 2.50
C ALA A 44 -17.50 14.54 2.65
N ARG A 45 -17.37 15.16 3.84
CA ARG A 45 -17.75 16.56 4.07
C ARG A 45 -16.95 17.53 3.21
N LYS A 46 -15.64 17.29 3.07
CA LYS A 46 -14.77 18.10 2.22
C LYS A 46 -15.16 17.97 0.73
N ALA A 47 -15.46 16.76 0.26
CA ALA A 47 -15.93 16.53 -1.11
C ALA A 47 -17.24 17.27 -1.41
N LEU A 48 -18.19 17.28 -0.48
CA LEU A 48 -19.44 18.04 -0.60
C LEU A 48 -19.24 19.56 -0.57
N SER A 49 -18.24 20.05 0.18
CA SER A 49 -17.91 21.48 0.24
C SER A 49 -17.24 22.02 -1.03
N VAL A 50 -16.56 21.17 -1.80
CA VAL A 50 -15.84 21.57 -3.03
C VAL A 50 -16.80 21.70 -4.24
N ASN A 51 -17.98 21.07 -4.18
CA ASN A 51 -18.99 21.11 -5.24
C ASN A 51 -20.17 22.05 -4.91
N LYS A 52 -19.91 23.32 -4.61
CA LYS A 52 -20.94 24.36 -4.77
C LYS A 52 -20.83 24.94 -6.18
N PRO A 53 -21.63 24.48 -7.17
CA PRO A 53 -21.75 25.21 -8.41
C PRO A 53 -22.45 26.54 -8.08
N SER A 54 -21.70 27.65 -8.16
CA SER A 54 -22.29 28.98 -8.27
C SER A 54 -23.23 28.95 -9.47
N LEU A 55 -24.53 29.01 -9.20
CA LEU A 55 -25.59 29.13 -10.19
C LEU A 55 -25.44 30.50 -10.85
N GLU A 56 -24.73 30.57 -11.98
CA GLU A 56 -24.98 31.56 -13.04
C GLU A 56 -24.53 30.91 -14.37
N GLY A 57 -25.44 30.88 -15.35
CA GLY A 57 -25.54 29.94 -16.48
C GLY A 57 -24.42 29.87 -17.53
N ASP A 58 -23.19 30.34 -17.27
CA ASP A 58 -22.06 30.30 -18.22
C ASP A 58 -20.95 29.29 -17.85
N THR A 59 -21.09 28.60 -16.72
CA THR A 59 -20.05 27.74 -16.15
C THR A 59 -19.80 26.46 -16.93
N LEU A 60 -20.78 25.90 -17.64
CA LEU A 60 -20.61 24.63 -18.36
C LEU A 60 -19.68 24.74 -19.57
N LYS A 61 -19.78 25.83 -20.34
CA LYS A 61 -18.88 26.09 -21.48
C LYS A 61 -17.46 26.45 -21.00
N ARG A 62 -17.36 27.23 -19.92
CA ARG A 62 -16.08 27.57 -19.28
C ARG A 62 -15.40 26.36 -18.64
N ALA A 63 -16.16 25.47 -18.01
CA ALA A 63 -15.65 24.23 -17.42
C ALA A 63 -15.11 23.29 -18.51
N ASN A 64 -15.78 23.16 -19.65
CA ASN A 64 -15.25 22.39 -20.78
C ASN A 64 -13.95 23.01 -21.33
N MET A 65 -13.85 24.34 -21.44
CA MET A 65 -12.61 24.98 -21.87
C MET A 65 -11.46 24.82 -20.86
N ILE A 66 -11.70 24.98 -19.55
CA ILE A 66 -10.66 24.82 -18.53
C ILE A 66 -10.17 23.37 -18.43
N ARG A 67 -11.04 22.38 -18.63
CA ARG A 67 -10.64 20.96 -18.71
C ARG A 67 -9.65 20.69 -19.85
N HIS A 68 -9.80 21.37 -20.99
CA HIS A 68 -8.88 21.22 -22.12
C HIS A 68 -7.58 22.03 -21.98
N GLN A 69 -7.58 23.08 -21.15
CA GLN A 69 -6.41 23.94 -20.92
C GLN A 69 -5.51 23.41 -19.79
N ASN A 70 -6.09 22.82 -18.74
CA ASN A 70 -5.37 22.27 -17.59
C ASN A 70 -5.02 20.79 -17.73
N ALA A 71 -5.28 20.15 -18.88
CA ALA A 71 -4.94 18.75 -19.15
C ALA A 71 -3.41 18.46 -19.21
N THR A 72 -2.57 19.43 -18.86
CA THR A 72 -1.10 19.32 -18.87
C THR A 72 -0.50 19.37 -17.45
N ASP A 73 -1.27 19.72 -16.43
CA ASP A 73 -0.81 19.86 -15.05
C ASP A 73 -1.75 19.10 -14.09
N ASP A 74 -1.65 17.78 -14.13
CA ASP A 74 -2.41 16.87 -13.27
C ASP A 74 -1.76 16.66 -11.87
N GLY A 75 -0.60 17.29 -11.63
CA GLY A 75 0.18 17.16 -10.38
C GLY A 75 -0.41 17.87 -9.16
N ALA A 76 -1.58 18.51 -9.32
CA ALA A 76 -2.28 19.19 -8.23
C ALA A 76 -3.49 18.39 -7.69
N SER A 77 -3.80 17.23 -8.29
CA SER A 77 -4.98 16.43 -7.95
C SER A 77 -4.59 14.99 -7.57
N PRO A 78 -4.59 14.63 -6.28
CA PRO A 78 -4.18 13.29 -5.83
C PRO A 78 -5.04 12.16 -6.42
N SER A 79 -6.30 12.44 -6.77
CA SER A 79 -7.17 11.46 -7.46
C SER A 79 -6.76 11.20 -8.92
N ILE A 80 -6.06 12.14 -9.57
CA ILE A 80 -5.60 12.02 -10.95
C ILE A 80 -4.19 11.40 -10.99
N GLU A 81 -3.31 11.76 -10.04
CA GLU A 81 -1.98 11.15 -9.90
C GLU A 81 -2.03 9.65 -9.65
N ALA A 82 -3.02 9.16 -8.89
CA ALA A 82 -3.19 7.72 -8.63
C ALA A 82 -3.44 6.90 -9.91
N SER A 83 -3.99 7.52 -10.96
CA SER A 83 -4.19 6.88 -12.27
C SER A 83 -2.99 7.03 -13.23
N HIS A 84 -2.00 7.84 -12.87
CA HIS A 84 -0.79 8.09 -13.66
C HIS A 84 0.36 7.13 -13.33
N ASP A 85 0.20 6.24 -12.35
CA ASP A 85 1.18 5.17 -12.12
C ASP A 85 1.16 4.26 -13.36
N PRO A 86 2.24 4.22 -14.18
CA PRO A 86 2.27 3.32 -15.32
C PRO A 86 2.01 1.91 -14.78
N ALA A 87 0.99 1.24 -15.33
CA ALA A 87 0.71 -0.14 -15.00
C ALA A 87 2.03 -0.90 -14.96
N ALA A 88 2.28 -1.68 -13.90
CA ALA A 88 3.51 -2.44 -13.75
C ALA A 88 3.68 -3.32 -15.00
N THR A 89 4.41 -2.81 -15.99
CA THR A 89 4.63 -3.42 -17.29
C THR A 89 5.77 -4.42 -17.13
N ARG A 90 5.61 -5.33 -16.18
CA ARG A 90 6.31 -6.58 -16.24
C ARG A 90 5.38 -7.53 -16.97
N HIS A 91 5.60 -7.66 -18.28
CA HIS A 91 5.02 -8.77 -19.02
C HIS A 91 5.56 -10.05 -18.39
N GLU A 92 4.69 -10.93 -17.89
CA GLU A 92 5.10 -12.31 -17.63
C GLU A 92 5.65 -12.88 -18.95
N PRO A 93 6.80 -13.56 -18.94
CA PRO A 93 7.43 -14.05 -20.16
C PRO A 93 6.44 -14.98 -20.90
N LEU A 94 6.07 -14.59 -22.11
CA LEU A 94 5.11 -15.33 -22.95
C LEU A 94 5.71 -16.64 -23.49
N THR A 95 7.04 -16.74 -23.53
CA THR A 95 7.74 -17.95 -23.99
C THR A 95 8.81 -18.38 -22.98
N GLU A 96 9.10 -19.69 -22.98
CA GLU A 96 10.16 -20.28 -22.16
C GLU A 96 11.54 -19.70 -22.51
N ALA A 97 11.75 -19.30 -23.77
CA ALA A 97 12.98 -18.65 -24.21
C ALA A 97 13.15 -17.26 -23.57
N ASP A 98 12.09 -16.46 -23.49
CA ASP A 98 12.11 -15.14 -22.85
C ASP A 98 12.42 -15.26 -21.35
N ARG A 99 11.89 -16.30 -20.68
CA ARG A 99 12.17 -16.59 -19.27
C ARG A 99 13.65 -16.89 -19.01
N VAL A 100 14.35 -17.51 -19.97
CA VAL A 100 15.76 -17.90 -19.82
C VAL A 100 16.71 -16.74 -20.15
N VAL A 101 16.32 -15.85 -21.05
CA VAL A 101 17.11 -14.66 -21.41
C VAL A 101 16.94 -13.54 -20.39
N GLU A 102 15.76 -13.41 -19.79
CA GLU A 102 15.51 -12.42 -18.75
C GLU A 102 16.23 -12.78 -17.45
N LYS A 103 17.32 -12.06 -17.21
CA LYS A 103 18.07 -12.13 -15.97
C LYS A 103 17.26 -11.63 -14.78
N SER A 104 17.34 -12.34 -13.65
CA SER A 104 16.67 -11.89 -12.41
C SER A 104 17.31 -10.62 -11.85
N LYS A 105 16.60 -9.89 -10.96
CA LYS A 105 17.09 -8.64 -10.34
C LYS A 105 18.48 -8.76 -9.68
N TYR A 106 18.85 -9.97 -9.26
CA TYR A 106 20.11 -10.24 -8.55
C TYR A 106 21.11 -11.03 -9.39
N GLU A 107 20.86 -11.22 -10.67
CA GLU A 107 21.78 -11.93 -11.54
C GLU A 107 22.88 -11.00 -12.06
N THR A 108 24.13 -11.43 -11.93
CA THR A 108 25.30 -10.65 -12.33
C THR A 108 25.37 -10.52 -13.85
N ALA A 109 25.55 -9.28 -14.34
CA ALA A 109 25.71 -9.02 -15.77
C ALA A 109 26.95 -9.71 -16.36
N GLN A 110 28.04 -9.78 -15.58
CA GLN A 110 29.30 -10.39 -15.95
C GLN A 110 29.67 -11.51 -14.98
N PRO A 111 30.20 -12.65 -15.44
CA PRO A 111 30.75 -13.67 -14.57
C PRO A 111 31.89 -13.11 -13.71
N TYR A 112 31.90 -13.45 -12.42
CA TYR A 112 32.98 -13.07 -11.53
C TYR A 112 34.31 -13.69 -12.01
N ARG A 113 35.34 -12.86 -12.15
CA ARG A 113 36.72 -13.30 -12.41
C ARG A 113 37.59 -12.87 -11.23
N PRO A 114 38.31 -13.80 -10.59
CA PRO A 114 39.24 -13.44 -9.54
C PRO A 114 40.34 -12.52 -10.09
N PRO A 115 40.91 -11.62 -9.27
CA PRO A 115 42.05 -10.80 -9.66
C PRO A 115 43.21 -11.69 -10.13
N SER A 116 43.91 -11.28 -11.20
CA SER A 116 45.09 -12.01 -11.66
C SER A 116 46.17 -12.00 -10.58
N GLY A 117 46.53 -13.18 -10.08
CA GLY A 117 47.49 -13.36 -9.00
C GLY A 117 48.45 -14.48 -9.34
N ASN A 118 49.74 -14.18 -9.31
CA ASN A 118 50.82 -15.11 -9.63
C ASN A 118 50.95 -16.15 -8.52
N ARG A 119 50.11 -17.18 -8.54
CA ARG A 119 50.44 -18.47 -7.92
C ARG A 119 50.14 -19.67 -8.80
N PHE A 120 49.14 -19.60 -9.69
CA PHE A 120 48.90 -20.60 -10.75
C PHE A 120 48.09 -20.05 -11.94
N SER A 121 48.26 -18.77 -12.30
CA SER A 121 47.72 -18.20 -13.57
C SER A 121 48.62 -18.52 -14.75
#